data_AF-A0A533UI52-F1
#
_entry.id   AF-A0A533UI52-F1
#
_cell.length_a   1.000
_cell.length_b   1.000
_cell.length_c   1.000
_cell.angle_alpha   90.00
_cell.angle_beta   90.00
_cell.angle_gamma   90.00
#
_symmetry.space_group_name_H-M   'P 1'
#
loop_
_entity.id
_entity.type
_entity.pdbx_description
1 polymer ?
#
loop_
_entity_poly.entity_id
_entity_poly.type
_entity_poly.pdbx_seq_one_letter_code
_entity_poly.pdbx_strand_id
1 'polypeptide(L)'
;MTCLSFAIAAFATMIRVEGFAVFLALSISFFVRSKVGKRDLVNYSIALGIFVLLLLPIAILRMETLGNDALTTRLIVAAREVTTTQYGNIGLSHNIISALEMLARFLFSSSIPTYILFLPIGIYLIFKNRNNEYTTIITVIACMIPAAFYAYFESAPDNRFIFPLFPFFGILSILTIREIGQKFRKGNLVVILIIIVIIISSFIFLTFKINNEHEKEALALSFDVVNYTSGINPYPPESKYLIVEGLASIKFPVLSTLVSGGPKQISTQGFESLEHYIEYGKDHGLTHLVIDDSKNRPKFLNDVFYHEENYPYLIKIFDSWDHGYKYHLKIYKIDYEAFSSLLTKSLH
;
A
#
# COMPACT_ATOMS: atom_id res chain seq x y z
N MET A 1 -7.63 -2.89 -33.85
CA MET A 1 -7.39 -1.97 -32.72
C MET A 1 -8.35 -2.28 -31.56
N THR A 2 -9.67 -2.18 -31.73
CA THR A 2 -10.65 -2.40 -30.64
C THR A 2 -10.54 -3.76 -29.93
N CYS A 3 -10.45 -4.87 -30.68
CA CYS A 3 -10.32 -6.20 -30.06
C CYS A 3 -9.04 -6.36 -29.23
N LEU A 4 -7.93 -5.77 -29.69
CA LEU A 4 -6.66 -5.81 -28.96
C LEU A 4 -6.75 -5.01 -27.65
N SER A 5 -7.42 -3.84 -27.67
CA SER A 5 -7.64 -3.05 -26.47
C SER A 5 -8.46 -3.81 -25.42
N PHE A 6 -9.49 -4.56 -25.85
CA PHE A 6 -10.29 -5.40 -24.94
C PHE A 6 -9.49 -6.61 -24.43
N ALA A 7 -8.62 -7.22 -25.24
CA ALA A 7 -7.72 -8.27 -24.78
C ALA A 7 -6.74 -7.77 -23.70
N ILE A 8 -6.15 -6.57 -23.90
CA ILE A 8 -5.28 -5.94 -22.90
C ILE A 8 -6.06 -5.60 -21.63
N ALA A 9 -7.29 -5.11 -21.75
CA ALA A 9 -8.15 -4.86 -20.59
C ALA A 9 -8.49 -6.14 -19.82
N ALA A 10 -8.65 -7.28 -20.51
CA ALA A 10 -8.84 -8.58 -19.87
C ALA A 10 -7.61 -8.98 -19.06
N PHE A 11 -6.40 -8.87 -19.64
CA PHE A 11 -5.16 -9.15 -18.90
C PHE A 11 -4.97 -8.19 -17.72
N ALA A 12 -5.30 -6.91 -17.86
CA ALA A 12 -5.25 -5.97 -16.75
C ALA A 12 -6.22 -6.40 -15.62
N THR A 13 -7.45 -6.78 -15.98
CA THR A 13 -8.50 -7.24 -15.03
C THR A 13 -8.11 -8.55 -14.33
N MET A 14 -7.43 -9.44 -15.06
CA MET A 14 -6.92 -10.71 -14.56
C MET A 14 -5.87 -10.53 -13.46
N ILE A 15 -4.96 -9.57 -13.64
CA ILE A 15 -3.92 -9.24 -12.67
C ILE A 15 -4.51 -8.48 -11.48
N ARG A 16 -5.42 -7.53 -11.74
CA ARG A 16 -6.02 -6.65 -10.73
C ARG A 16 -7.44 -6.27 -11.10
N VAL A 17 -8.34 -6.31 -10.12
CA VAL A 17 -9.77 -6.02 -10.34
C VAL A 17 -10.02 -4.59 -10.83
N GLU A 18 -9.15 -3.65 -10.48
CA GLU A 18 -9.18 -2.26 -10.94
C GLU A 18 -8.97 -2.15 -12.46
N GLY A 19 -8.36 -3.17 -13.09
CA GLY A 19 -8.25 -3.28 -14.55
C GLY A 19 -9.63 -3.32 -15.24
N PHE A 20 -10.68 -3.73 -14.53
CA PHE A 20 -12.06 -3.69 -15.03
C PHE A 20 -12.51 -2.26 -15.36
N ALA A 21 -11.98 -1.24 -14.67
CA ALA A 21 -12.26 0.15 -14.98
C ALA A 21 -11.81 0.55 -16.40
N VAL A 22 -10.73 -0.06 -16.90
CA VAL A 22 -10.27 0.14 -18.29
C VAL A 22 -11.28 -0.45 -19.26
N PHE A 23 -11.81 -1.64 -18.96
CA PHE A 23 -12.88 -2.24 -19.77
C PHE A 23 -14.13 -1.35 -19.80
N LEU A 24 -14.57 -0.82 -18.66
CA LEU A 24 -15.71 0.10 -18.59
C LEU A 24 -15.44 1.36 -19.42
N ALA A 25 -14.25 1.95 -19.30
CA ALA A 25 -13.87 3.13 -20.03
C ALA A 25 -13.87 2.92 -21.55
N LEU A 26 -13.32 1.79 -22.02
CA LEU A 26 -13.30 1.42 -23.43
C LEU A 26 -14.71 1.18 -23.96
N SER A 27 -15.55 0.50 -23.18
CA SER A 27 -16.94 0.23 -23.52
C SER A 27 -17.74 1.53 -23.67
N ILE A 28 -17.69 2.42 -22.68
CA ILE A 28 -18.36 3.72 -22.74
C ILE A 28 -17.82 4.55 -23.90
N SER A 29 -16.50 4.63 -24.06
CA SER A 29 -15.86 5.40 -25.14
C SER A 29 -16.25 4.88 -26.53
N PHE A 30 -16.43 3.57 -26.69
CA PHE A 30 -16.88 2.97 -27.94
C PHE A 30 -18.26 3.51 -28.35
N PHE A 31 -19.22 3.52 -27.43
CA PHE A 31 -20.59 3.99 -27.68
C PHE A 31 -20.69 5.51 -27.77
N VAL A 32 -19.88 6.26 -27.02
CA VAL A 32 -19.87 7.73 -27.08
C VAL A 32 -19.26 8.24 -28.39
N ARG A 33 -18.29 7.53 -28.96
CA ARG A 33 -17.56 7.97 -30.17
C ARG A 33 -18.23 7.54 -31.48
N SER A 34 -18.95 6.43 -31.50
CA SER A 34 -19.51 5.87 -32.73
C SER A 34 -20.98 6.29 -32.93
N LYS A 35 -21.35 6.67 -34.16
CA LYS A 35 -22.76 6.61 -34.59
C LYS A 35 -23.09 5.13 -34.78
N VAL A 36 -23.39 4.45 -33.67
CA VAL A 36 -23.43 2.98 -33.56
C VAL A 36 -24.33 2.38 -34.65
N GLY A 37 -23.72 1.78 -35.67
CA GLY A 37 -24.43 0.97 -36.66
C GLY A 37 -24.51 -0.50 -36.25
N LYS A 38 -25.32 -1.29 -36.96
CA LYS A 38 -25.42 -2.75 -36.74
C LYS A 38 -24.05 -3.45 -36.79
N ARG A 39 -23.18 -3.05 -37.72
CA ARG A 39 -21.83 -3.61 -37.87
C ARG A 39 -20.93 -3.27 -36.68
N ASP A 40 -21.04 -2.06 -36.13
CA ASP A 40 -20.25 -1.65 -34.96
C ASP A 40 -20.67 -2.43 -33.72
N LEU A 41 -21.96 -2.71 -33.57
CA LEU A 41 -22.48 -3.52 -32.46
C LEU A 41 -21.94 -4.96 -32.53
N VAL A 42 -21.88 -5.56 -33.73
CA VAL A 42 -21.26 -6.88 -33.92
C VAL A 42 -19.77 -6.85 -33.55
N ASN A 43 -19.02 -5.83 -33.99
CA ASN A 43 -17.61 -5.68 -33.66
C ASN A 43 -17.38 -5.53 -32.15
N TYR A 44 -18.24 -4.77 -31.47
CA TYR A 44 -18.22 -4.67 -30.01
C TYR A 44 -18.53 -6.00 -29.34
N SER A 45 -19.53 -6.75 -29.82
CA SER A 45 -19.83 -8.09 -29.30
C SER A 45 -18.65 -9.05 -29.45
N ILE A 46 -17.91 -8.99 -30.56
CA ILE A 46 -16.68 -9.77 -30.74
C ILE A 46 -15.61 -9.34 -29.73
N ALA A 47 -15.39 -8.04 -29.55
CA ALA A 47 -14.41 -7.52 -28.59
C ALA A 47 -14.77 -7.88 -27.13
N LEU A 48 -16.06 -7.81 -26.78
CA LEU A 48 -16.59 -8.26 -25.49
C LEU A 48 -16.41 -9.77 -25.31
N GLY A 49 -16.68 -10.56 -26.35
CA GLY A 49 -16.45 -12.00 -26.35
C GLY A 49 -14.99 -12.34 -26.07
N ILE A 50 -14.04 -11.64 -26.70
CA ILE A 50 -12.60 -11.80 -26.44
C ILE A 50 -12.27 -11.48 -24.98
N PHE A 51 -12.80 -10.37 -24.45
CA PHE A 51 -12.58 -10.00 -23.05
C PHE A 51 -13.04 -11.09 -22.08
N VAL A 52 -14.25 -11.62 -22.29
CA VAL A 52 -14.82 -12.69 -21.46
C VAL A 52 -14.04 -13.99 -21.62
N LEU A 53 -13.74 -14.40 -22.85
CA LEU A 53 -13.02 -15.65 -23.14
C LEU A 53 -11.63 -15.69 -22.51
N LEU A 54 -10.94 -14.55 -22.41
CA LEU A 54 -9.63 -14.47 -21.76
C LEU A 54 -9.73 -14.55 -20.22
N LEU A 55 -10.79 -14.02 -19.61
CA LEU A 55 -10.97 -14.04 -18.16
C LEU A 55 -11.50 -15.39 -17.64
N LEU A 56 -12.38 -16.02 -18.40
CA LEU A 56 -13.11 -17.22 -18.01
C LEU A 56 -12.22 -18.39 -17.53
N PRO A 57 -11.16 -18.82 -18.25
CA PRO A 57 -10.37 -19.97 -17.81
C PRO A 57 -9.68 -19.74 -16.45
N ILE A 58 -9.26 -18.51 -16.17
CA ILE A 58 -8.60 -18.17 -14.91
C ILE A 58 -9.62 -17.99 -13.79
N ALA A 59 -10.81 -17.46 -14.08
CA ALA A 59 -11.89 -17.40 -13.11
C ALA A 59 -12.29 -18.82 -12.64
N ILE A 60 -12.41 -19.78 -13.58
CA ILE A 60 -12.69 -21.19 -13.26
C ILE A 60 -11.57 -21.78 -12.40
N LEU A 61 -10.30 -21.63 -12.83
CA LEU A 61 -9.16 -22.16 -12.08
C LEU A 61 -9.09 -21.62 -10.66
N ARG A 62 -9.31 -20.31 -10.46
CA ARG A 62 -9.34 -19.68 -9.13
C ARG A 62 -10.50 -20.20 -8.29
N MET A 63 -11.67 -20.40 -8.89
CA MET A 63 -12.81 -20.92 -8.16
C MET A 63 -12.60 -22.36 -7.68
N GLU A 64 -11.95 -23.21 -8.49
CA GLU A 64 -11.60 -24.58 -8.11
C GLU A 64 -10.50 -24.64 -7.03
N THR A 65 -9.52 -23.74 -7.09
CA THR A 65 -8.35 -23.77 -6.19
C THR A 65 -8.50 -22.95 -4.92
N LEU A 66 -9.18 -21.80 -4.99
CA LEU A 66 -9.31 -20.81 -3.91
C LEU A 66 -10.76 -20.66 -3.41
N GLY A 67 -11.72 -21.33 -4.04
CA GLY A 67 -13.14 -21.21 -3.70
C GLY A 67 -13.77 -19.86 -4.06
N ASN A 68 -13.05 -19.00 -4.77
CA ASN A 68 -13.52 -17.69 -5.21
C ASN A 68 -12.84 -17.27 -6.52
N ASP A 69 -13.51 -16.45 -7.31
CA ASP A 69 -13.04 -15.96 -8.61
C ASP A 69 -12.34 -14.58 -8.53
N ALA A 70 -12.20 -14.03 -7.32
CA ALA A 70 -11.76 -12.67 -6.98
C ALA A 70 -12.60 -11.50 -7.54
N LEU A 71 -13.23 -11.62 -8.71
CA LEU A 71 -14.02 -10.55 -9.35
C LEU A 71 -15.45 -10.49 -8.80
N THR A 72 -16.24 -11.55 -8.98
CA THR A 72 -17.64 -11.56 -8.50
C THR A 72 -17.70 -11.61 -6.98
N THR A 73 -16.75 -12.33 -6.36
CA THR A 73 -16.70 -12.43 -4.90
C THR A 73 -16.48 -11.07 -4.25
N ARG A 74 -15.58 -10.23 -4.77
CA ARG A 74 -15.39 -8.86 -4.24
C ARG A 74 -16.62 -7.98 -4.40
N LEU A 75 -17.32 -8.07 -5.54
CA LEU A 75 -18.58 -7.34 -5.73
C LEU A 75 -19.64 -7.76 -4.72
N ILE A 76 -19.76 -9.06 -4.44
CA ILE A 76 -20.70 -9.60 -3.45
C ILE A 76 -20.31 -9.16 -2.03
N VAL A 77 -19.03 -9.22 -1.68
CA VAL A 77 -18.53 -8.77 -0.38
C VAL A 77 -18.78 -7.28 -0.19
N ALA A 78 -18.43 -6.44 -1.18
CA ALA A 78 -18.70 -5.01 -1.16
C ALA A 78 -20.19 -4.69 -1.02
N ALA A 79 -21.05 -5.38 -1.78
CA ALA A 79 -22.49 -5.21 -1.69
C ALA A 79 -23.03 -5.60 -0.31
N ARG A 80 -22.49 -6.65 0.31
CA ARG A 80 -22.83 -7.05 1.67
C ARG A 80 -22.33 -6.04 2.68
N GLU A 81 -21.10 -5.58 2.58
CA GLU A 81 -20.52 -4.63 3.52
C GLU A 81 -21.32 -3.32 3.55
N VAL A 82 -21.77 -2.83 2.40
CA VAL A 82 -22.68 -1.67 2.29
C VAL A 82 -24.03 -1.93 2.98
N THR A 83 -24.58 -3.14 2.94
CA THR A 83 -25.86 -3.46 3.58
C THR A 83 -25.73 -3.85 5.06
N THR A 84 -24.57 -4.34 5.48
CA THR A 84 -24.32 -4.85 6.84
C THR A 84 -23.47 -3.93 7.70
N THR A 85 -23.11 -2.72 7.25
CA THR A 85 -22.31 -1.78 8.05
C THR A 85 -22.93 -1.68 9.45
N GLN A 86 -22.22 -2.19 10.45
CA GLN A 86 -22.64 -2.30 11.86
C GLN A 86 -22.91 -0.93 12.54
N TYR A 87 -22.86 0.17 11.77
CA TYR A 87 -22.97 1.56 12.22
C TYR A 87 -24.12 2.36 11.56
N GLY A 88 -24.99 1.73 10.74
CA GLY A 88 -26.07 2.43 10.03
C GLY A 88 -25.57 3.56 9.09
N ASN A 89 -26.45 4.51 8.74
CA ASN A 89 -26.15 5.64 7.83
C ASN A 89 -24.93 6.49 8.28
N ILE A 90 -24.60 6.49 9.57
CA ILE A 90 -23.49 7.25 10.15
C ILE A 90 -22.13 6.60 9.76
N GLY A 91 -22.05 5.27 9.72
CA GLY A 91 -20.83 4.56 9.30
C GLY A 91 -20.54 4.69 7.80
N LEU A 92 -21.59 4.57 6.96
CA LEU A 92 -21.43 4.71 5.50
C LEU A 92 -20.94 6.11 5.11
N SER A 93 -21.55 7.15 5.68
CA SER A 93 -21.17 8.54 5.40
C SER A 93 -19.74 8.83 5.86
N HIS A 94 -19.33 8.32 7.02
CA HIS A 94 -17.93 8.43 7.48
C HIS A 94 -16.95 7.77 6.51
N ASN A 95 -17.23 6.55 6.04
CA ASN A 95 -16.36 5.83 5.10
C ASN A 95 -16.25 6.56 3.75
N ILE A 96 -17.35 7.10 3.22
CA ILE A 96 -17.34 7.88 1.98
C ILE A 96 -16.48 9.14 2.12
N ILE A 97 -16.64 9.87 3.24
CA ILE A 97 -15.88 11.10 3.50
C ILE A 97 -14.39 10.78 3.62
N SER A 98 -14.05 9.73 4.39
CA SER A 98 -12.67 9.26 4.55
C SER A 98 -12.06 8.85 3.20
N ALA A 99 -12.79 8.09 2.38
CA ALA A 99 -12.33 7.68 1.06
C ALA A 99 -12.11 8.88 0.12
N LEU A 100 -12.97 9.90 0.20
CA LEU A 100 -12.83 11.14 -0.59
C LEU A 100 -11.62 11.95 -0.13
N GLU A 101 -11.40 12.05 1.18
CA GLU A 101 -10.22 12.70 1.77
C GLU A 101 -8.94 12.00 1.32
N MET A 102 -8.90 10.67 1.41
CA MET A 102 -7.78 9.85 0.95
C MET A 102 -7.53 10.04 -0.55
N LEU A 103 -8.58 9.97 -1.37
CA LEU A 103 -8.48 10.19 -2.81
C LEU A 103 -7.89 11.57 -3.12
N ALA A 104 -8.39 12.63 -2.47
CA ALA A 104 -7.88 13.98 -2.65
C ALA A 104 -6.40 14.10 -2.19
N ARG A 105 -6.08 13.55 -1.02
CA ARG A 105 -4.72 13.53 -0.45
C ARG A 105 -3.73 12.83 -1.38
N PHE A 106 -4.10 11.68 -1.93
CA PHE A 106 -3.22 10.89 -2.78
C PHE A 106 -3.12 11.44 -4.20
N LEU A 107 -4.19 11.99 -4.78
CA LEU A 107 -4.13 12.73 -6.04
C LEU A 107 -3.21 13.94 -5.92
N PHE A 108 -3.34 14.71 -4.83
CA PHE A 108 -2.50 15.88 -4.57
C PHE A 108 -1.03 15.48 -4.37
N SER A 109 -0.76 14.53 -3.47
CA SER A 109 0.59 14.05 -3.16
C SER A 109 1.29 13.43 -4.38
N SER A 110 0.56 12.68 -5.20
CA SER A 110 1.09 12.07 -6.42
C SER A 110 1.35 13.07 -7.55
N SER A 111 0.71 14.24 -7.49
CA SER A 111 0.92 15.30 -8.48
C SER A 111 2.20 16.10 -8.20
N ILE A 112 2.73 16.06 -6.98
CA ILE A 112 3.93 16.79 -6.60
C ILE A 112 5.18 15.93 -6.89
N PRO A 113 6.23 16.51 -7.48
CA PRO A 113 6.37 17.91 -7.91
C PRO A 113 6.04 18.13 -9.40
N THR A 114 5.81 17.05 -10.15
CA THR A 114 5.84 17.04 -11.61
C THR A 114 4.59 17.63 -12.26
N TYR A 115 3.41 17.33 -11.73
CA TYR A 115 2.13 17.49 -12.42
C TYR A 115 1.24 18.59 -11.82
N ILE A 116 1.48 19.00 -10.58
CA ILE A 116 0.59 19.85 -9.78
C ILE A 116 0.19 21.17 -10.48
N LEU A 117 1.13 21.80 -11.19
CA LEU A 117 0.86 23.07 -11.91
C LEU A 117 0.17 22.85 -13.24
N PHE A 118 0.43 21.73 -13.92
CA PHE A 118 -0.02 21.50 -15.28
C PHE A 118 -1.38 20.81 -15.34
N LEU A 119 -1.67 19.89 -14.41
CA LEU A 119 -2.92 19.13 -14.39
C LEU A 119 -4.19 19.98 -14.46
N PRO A 120 -4.38 21.03 -13.61
CA PRO A 120 -5.62 21.82 -13.64
C PRO A 120 -5.81 22.54 -14.99
N ILE A 121 -4.72 23.05 -15.57
CA ILE A 121 -4.76 23.76 -16.85
C ILE A 121 -5.04 22.76 -17.98
N GLY A 122 -4.42 21.58 -17.95
CA GLY A 122 -4.63 20.51 -18.93
C GLY A 122 -6.09 20.06 -18.95
N ILE A 123 -6.70 19.89 -17.78
CA ILE A 123 -8.12 19.57 -17.63
C ILE A 123 -8.97 20.70 -18.24
N TYR A 124 -8.69 21.95 -17.90
CA TYR A 124 -9.40 23.10 -18.47
C TYR A 124 -9.32 23.15 -20.01
N LEU A 125 -8.14 22.89 -20.59
CA LEU A 125 -7.93 22.89 -22.04
C LEU A 125 -8.73 21.80 -22.76
N ILE A 126 -8.80 20.61 -22.16
CA ILE A 126 -9.61 19.50 -22.66
C ILE A 126 -11.10 19.88 -22.72
N PHE A 127 -11.63 20.50 -21.66
CA PHE A 127 -13.03 20.92 -21.64
C PHE A 127 -13.30 22.09 -22.60
N LYS A 128 -12.35 23.00 -22.77
CA LYS A 128 -12.45 24.13 -23.69
C LYS A 128 -12.51 23.69 -25.16
N ASN A 129 -11.66 22.75 -25.56
CA ASN A 129 -11.49 22.33 -26.96
C ASN A 129 -11.95 20.88 -27.16
N ARG A 130 -13.16 20.55 -26.72
CA ARG A 130 -13.66 19.17 -26.69
C ARG A 130 -13.65 18.51 -28.07
N ASN A 131 -12.99 17.36 -28.17
CA ASN A 131 -13.05 16.47 -29.34
C ASN A 131 -13.25 15.01 -28.91
N ASN A 132 -13.31 14.08 -29.85
CA ASN A 132 -13.53 12.66 -29.55
C ASN A 132 -12.38 12.04 -28.74
N GLU A 133 -11.14 12.43 -29.01
CA GLU A 133 -9.95 11.90 -28.32
C GLU A 133 -9.90 12.35 -26.85
N TYR A 134 -10.10 13.64 -26.62
CA TYR A 134 -10.22 14.25 -25.30
C TYR A 134 -11.41 13.71 -24.53
N THR A 135 -12.52 13.43 -25.21
CA THR A 135 -13.66 12.75 -24.59
C THR A 135 -13.29 11.34 -24.12
N THR A 136 -12.55 10.56 -24.93
CA THR A 136 -12.02 9.25 -24.50
C THR A 136 -11.10 9.38 -23.29
N ILE A 137 -10.19 10.37 -23.27
CA ILE A 137 -9.28 10.60 -22.13
C ILE A 137 -10.07 10.89 -20.85
N ILE A 138 -11.06 11.81 -20.91
CA ILE A 138 -11.92 12.10 -19.76
C ILE A 138 -12.67 10.85 -19.31
N THR A 139 -13.23 10.07 -20.24
CA THR A 139 -13.96 8.84 -19.91
C THR A 139 -13.06 7.84 -19.19
N VAL A 140 -11.81 7.65 -19.63
CA VAL A 140 -10.88 6.73 -18.96
C VAL A 140 -10.54 7.23 -17.55
N ILE A 141 -10.20 8.50 -17.39
CA ILE A 141 -9.94 9.09 -16.06
C ILE A 141 -11.17 8.93 -15.15
N ALA A 142 -12.36 9.23 -15.68
CA ALA A 142 -13.62 9.16 -14.94
C ALA A 142 -14.01 7.74 -14.51
N CYS A 143 -13.59 6.70 -15.26
CA CYS A 143 -13.78 5.31 -14.85
C CYS A 143 -12.68 4.82 -13.88
N MET A 144 -11.46 5.31 -13.99
CA MET A 144 -10.35 4.94 -13.11
C MET A 144 -10.44 5.57 -11.72
N ILE A 145 -10.97 6.79 -11.60
CA ILE A 145 -11.14 7.46 -10.30
C ILE A 145 -12.02 6.63 -9.34
N PRO A 146 -13.19 6.11 -9.74
CA PRO A 146 -13.99 5.21 -8.90
C PRO A 146 -13.24 3.94 -8.46
N ALA A 147 -12.37 3.37 -9.30
CA ALA A 147 -11.60 2.20 -8.92
C ALA A 147 -10.59 2.52 -7.81
N ALA A 148 -9.93 3.69 -7.87
CA ALA A 148 -9.08 4.17 -6.78
C ALA A 148 -9.91 4.50 -5.52
N PHE A 149 -11.06 5.14 -5.69
CA PHE A 149 -11.98 5.46 -4.60
C PHE A 149 -12.43 4.20 -3.84
N TYR A 150 -12.77 3.12 -4.54
CA TYR A 150 -13.17 1.86 -3.92
C TYR A 150 -12.08 1.29 -3.00
N ALA A 151 -10.82 1.31 -3.44
CA ALA A 151 -9.71 0.87 -2.59
C ALA A 151 -9.55 1.74 -1.34
N TYR A 152 -9.79 3.04 -1.44
CA TYR A 152 -9.77 3.94 -0.29
C TYR A 152 -11.02 3.81 0.60
N PHE A 153 -12.14 3.39 0.04
CA PHE A 153 -13.34 3.04 0.79
C PHE A 153 -13.12 1.83 1.70
N GLU A 154 -12.38 0.82 1.22
CA GLU A 154 -11.87 -0.29 2.05
C GLU A 154 -10.74 0.14 3.02
N SER A 155 -10.51 1.44 3.17
CA SER A 155 -9.47 2.01 4.05
C SER A 155 -8.07 1.48 3.77
N ALA A 156 -7.70 1.33 2.49
CA ALA A 156 -6.34 0.96 2.07
C ALA A 156 -5.50 2.22 1.70
N PRO A 157 -4.75 2.83 2.65
CA PRO A 157 -4.02 4.09 2.43
C PRO A 157 -2.74 3.90 1.62
N ASP A 158 -2.87 3.67 0.32
CA ASP A 158 -1.73 3.44 -0.56
C ASP A 158 -1.79 4.29 -1.85
N ASN A 159 -0.65 4.88 -2.23
CA ASN A 159 -0.49 5.65 -3.47
C ASN A 159 -0.66 4.78 -4.72
N ARG A 160 -0.44 3.46 -4.63
CA ARG A 160 -0.46 2.56 -5.80
C ARG A 160 -1.77 2.55 -6.57
N PHE A 161 -2.89 2.91 -5.92
CA PHE A 161 -4.19 2.97 -6.57
C PHE A 161 -4.34 4.18 -7.52
N ILE A 162 -3.49 5.21 -7.40
CA ILE A 162 -3.44 6.35 -8.33
C ILE A 162 -2.56 6.07 -9.55
N PHE A 163 -1.61 5.12 -9.47
CA PHE A 163 -0.64 4.87 -10.54
C PHE A 163 -1.26 4.63 -11.94
N PRO A 164 -2.42 3.95 -12.08
CA PRO A 164 -3.08 3.83 -13.39
C PRO A 164 -3.43 5.17 -14.06
N LEU A 165 -3.56 6.26 -13.29
CA LEU A 165 -3.85 7.61 -13.79
C LEU A 165 -2.61 8.35 -14.31
N PHE A 166 -1.38 7.91 -13.98
CA PHE A 166 -0.15 8.64 -14.30
C PHE A 166 0.08 8.85 -15.81
N PRO A 167 -0.19 7.88 -16.70
CA PRO A 167 -0.12 8.12 -18.14
C PRO A 167 -1.01 9.28 -18.58
N PHE A 168 -2.20 9.41 -18.01
CA PHE A 168 -3.13 10.50 -18.30
C PHE A 168 -2.69 11.83 -17.69
N PHE A 169 -2.04 11.81 -16.52
CA PHE A 169 -1.41 13.01 -15.96
C PHE A 169 -0.31 13.55 -16.88
N GLY A 170 0.48 12.65 -17.47
CA GLY A 170 1.46 13.00 -18.49
C GLY A 170 0.81 13.67 -19.70
N ILE A 171 -0.26 13.09 -20.26
CA ILE A 171 -0.97 13.67 -21.41
C ILE A 171 -1.52 15.06 -21.08
N LEU A 172 -2.22 15.21 -19.95
CA LEU A 172 -2.76 16.50 -19.50
C LEU A 172 -1.66 17.55 -19.34
N SER A 173 -0.52 17.14 -18.78
CA SER A 173 0.61 18.04 -18.57
C SER A 173 1.26 18.48 -19.88
N ILE A 174 1.41 17.56 -20.84
CA ILE A 174 1.92 17.87 -22.18
C ILE A 174 1.01 18.87 -22.90
N LEU A 175 -0.31 18.72 -22.80
CA LEU A 175 -1.26 19.68 -23.38
C LEU A 175 -1.02 21.09 -22.85
N THR A 176 -0.85 21.23 -21.53
CA THR A 176 -0.52 22.52 -20.92
C THR A 176 0.82 23.07 -21.36
N ILE A 177 1.88 22.26 -21.32
CA ILE A 177 3.24 22.69 -21.67
C ILE A 177 3.29 23.13 -23.15
N ARG A 178 2.59 22.42 -24.03
CA ARG A 178 2.44 22.78 -25.44
C ARG A 178 1.77 24.14 -25.60
N GLU A 179 0.63 24.36 -24.95
CA GLU A 179 -0.10 25.63 -25.00
C GLU A 179 0.74 26.80 -24.46
N ILE A 180 1.51 26.58 -23.39
CA ILE A 180 2.45 27.58 -22.87
C ILE A 180 3.54 27.87 -23.91
N GLY A 181 4.18 26.85 -24.46
CA GLY A 181 5.25 27.00 -25.45
C GLY A 181 4.80 27.78 -26.69
N GLN A 182 3.60 27.51 -27.19
CA GLN A 182 3.04 28.17 -28.38
C GLN A 182 2.74 29.66 -28.18
N LYS A 183 2.59 30.14 -26.93
CA LYS A 183 2.36 31.56 -26.63
C LYS A 183 3.61 32.43 -26.74
N PHE A 184 4.81 31.84 -26.75
CA PHE A 184 6.07 32.59 -26.76
C PHE A 184 6.80 32.47 -28.10
N ARG A 185 7.43 33.56 -28.54
CA ARG A 185 8.23 33.59 -29.78
C ARG A 185 9.36 32.55 -29.82
N LYS A 186 10.00 32.29 -28.67
CA LYS A 186 11.02 31.23 -28.50
C LYS A 186 10.46 30.04 -27.71
N GLY A 187 9.28 29.55 -28.08
CA GLY A 187 8.52 28.52 -27.37
C GLY A 187 9.33 27.28 -26.99
N ASN A 188 10.19 26.78 -27.89
CA ASN A 188 11.03 25.62 -27.62
C ASN A 188 11.98 25.82 -26.42
N LEU A 189 12.54 27.03 -26.26
CA LEU A 189 13.39 27.33 -25.09
C LEU A 189 12.57 27.36 -23.80
N VAL A 190 11.33 27.85 -23.85
CA VAL A 190 10.42 27.85 -22.69
C VAL A 190 10.10 26.42 -22.26
N VAL A 191 9.80 25.53 -23.21
CA VAL A 191 9.54 24.11 -22.92
C VAL A 191 10.77 23.44 -22.30
N ILE A 192 11.98 23.68 -22.84
CA ILE A 192 13.23 23.16 -22.27
C ILE A 192 13.43 23.65 -20.84
N LEU A 193 13.20 24.94 -20.58
CA LEU A 193 13.32 25.52 -19.24
C LEU A 193 12.34 24.87 -18.25
N ILE A 194 11.09 24.65 -18.67
CA ILE A 194 10.08 23.94 -17.87
C ILE A 194 10.57 22.54 -17.51
N ILE A 195 11.11 21.79 -18.47
CA ILE A 195 11.64 20.44 -18.24
C ILE A 195 12.79 20.48 -17.22
N ILE A 196 13.72 21.44 -17.34
CA ILE A 196 14.82 21.61 -16.37
C ILE A 196 14.28 21.88 -14.97
N VAL A 197 13.29 22.78 -14.84
CA VAL A 197 12.66 23.10 -13.54
C VAL A 197 11.97 21.87 -12.95
N ILE A 198 11.27 21.06 -13.75
CA ILE A 198 10.64 19.82 -13.31
C ILE A 198 11.70 18.83 -12.80
N ILE A 199 12.82 18.67 -13.49
CA ILE A 199 13.89 17.76 -13.09
C ILE A 199 14.52 18.22 -11.76
N ILE A 200 14.84 19.51 -11.64
CA ILE A 200 15.43 20.07 -10.42
C ILE A 200 14.45 19.95 -9.24
N SER A 201 13.17 20.31 -9.44
CA SER A 201 12.16 20.20 -8.38
C SER A 201 11.94 18.75 -7.94
N SER A 202 11.99 17.80 -8.90
CA SER A 202 11.92 16.36 -8.62
C SER A 202 13.09 15.89 -7.78
N PHE A 203 14.31 16.33 -8.09
CA PHE A 203 15.50 15.97 -7.31
C PHE A 203 15.47 16.55 -5.89
N ILE A 204 15.07 17.81 -5.74
CA ILE A 204 14.89 18.47 -4.45
C ILE A 204 13.84 17.71 -3.62
N PHE A 205 12.69 17.43 -4.23
CA PHE A 205 11.60 16.71 -3.57
C PHE A 205 12.03 15.31 -3.10
N LEU A 206 12.78 14.58 -3.93
CA LEU A 206 13.30 13.26 -3.58
C LEU A 206 14.19 13.32 -2.33
N THR A 207 15.07 14.32 -2.28
CA THR A 207 16.00 14.53 -1.15
C THR A 207 15.27 14.84 0.15
N PHE A 208 14.21 15.66 0.09
CA PHE A 208 13.43 16.00 1.29
C PHE A 208 12.45 14.91 1.72
N LYS A 209 11.87 14.14 0.79
CA LYS A 209 10.85 13.14 1.11
C LYS A 209 11.46 11.83 1.62
N ILE A 210 12.65 11.46 1.17
CA ILE A 210 13.34 10.23 1.59
C ILE A 210 14.22 10.54 2.82
N ASN A 211 13.60 10.87 3.96
CA ASN A 211 14.30 10.69 5.23
C ASN A 211 14.02 9.28 5.75
N ASN A 212 14.73 8.30 5.21
CA ASN A 212 14.60 6.89 5.59
C ASN A 212 15.59 6.49 6.69
N GLU A 213 16.06 7.44 7.50
CA GLU A 213 17.04 7.16 8.57
C GLU A 213 16.49 6.11 9.54
N HIS A 214 15.27 6.31 10.05
CA HIS A 214 14.58 5.34 10.92
C HIS A 214 14.48 3.95 10.29
N GLU A 215 14.06 3.86 9.02
CA GLU A 215 13.90 2.57 8.34
C GLU A 215 15.25 1.87 8.10
N LYS A 216 16.34 2.63 7.87
CA LYS A 216 17.70 2.09 7.78
C LYS A 216 18.19 1.55 9.11
N GLU A 217 17.95 2.28 10.20
CA GLU A 217 18.30 1.85 11.55
C GLU A 217 17.48 0.63 11.98
N ALA A 218 16.17 0.63 11.75
CA ALA A 218 15.30 -0.52 12.02
C ALA A 218 15.73 -1.76 11.24
N LEU A 219 16.16 -1.61 9.99
CA LEU A 219 16.74 -2.70 9.20
C LEU A 219 18.06 -3.18 9.81
N ALA A 220 18.99 -2.29 10.15
CA ALA A 220 20.26 -2.67 10.75
C ALA A 220 20.06 -3.42 12.08
N LEU A 221 19.24 -2.87 12.97
CA LEU A 221 18.89 -3.46 14.25
C LEU A 221 18.16 -4.80 14.12
N SER A 222 17.45 -5.05 13.02
CA SER A 222 16.83 -6.35 12.80
C SER A 222 17.84 -7.50 12.71
N PHE A 223 19.05 -7.25 12.18
CA PHE A 223 20.13 -8.24 12.19
C PHE A 223 20.60 -8.53 13.61
N ASP A 224 20.76 -7.49 14.44
CA ASP A 224 21.12 -7.65 15.85
C ASP A 224 20.05 -8.46 16.61
N VAL A 225 18.76 -8.16 16.38
CA VAL A 225 17.65 -8.92 16.99
C VAL A 225 17.68 -10.38 16.55
N VAL A 226 17.89 -10.68 15.27
CA VAL A 226 17.98 -12.07 14.78
C VAL A 226 19.18 -12.80 15.40
N ASN A 227 20.31 -12.12 15.55
CA ASN A 227 21.54 -12.71 16.10
C ASN A 227 21.44 -12.99 17.61
N TYR A 228 20.79 -12.13 18.38
CA TYR A 228 20.73 -12.22 19.83
C TYR A 228 19.54 -13.03 20.36
N THR A 229 18.51 -13.28 19.55
CA THR A 229 17.23 -13.79 20.07
C THR A 229 16.73 -15.03 19.33
N SER A 230 15.84 -15.78 19.96
CA SER A 230 15.20 -16.95 19.35
C SER A 230 13.67 -16.87 19.38
N GLY A 231 13.10 -16.31 20.44
CA GLY A 231 11.67 -16.03 20.54
C GLY A 231 11.39 -14.74 21.29
N ILE A 232 10.54 -13.90 20.69
CA ILE A 232 10.35 -12.49 21.05
C ILE A 232 8.88 -12.06 20.99
N ASN A 233 8.56 -10.89 21.54
CA ASN A 233 7.32 -10.19 21.23
C ASN A 233 7.38 -9.54 19.83
N PRO A 234 6.24 -9.40 19.13
CA PRO A 234 6.16 -8.57 17.94
C PRO A 234 6.31 -7.08 18.29
N TYR A 235 6.94 -6.33 17.40
CA TYR A 235 7.13 -4.88 17.50
C TYR A 235 6.89 -4.21 16.12
N PRO A 236 5.65 -4.22 15.60
CA PRO A 236 5.34 -3.66 14.28
C PRO A 236 5.34 -2.12 14.28
N PRO A 237 5.73 -1.45 13.19
CA PRO A 237 6.04 -2.02 11.88
C PRO A 237 7.46 -2.57 11.73
N GLU A 238 8.39 -2.32 12.65
CA GLU A 238 9.81 -2.59 12.49
C GLU A 238 10.14 -4.09 12.42
N SER A 239 9.37 -4.94 13.11
CA SER A 239 9.54 -6.40 13.06
C SER A 239 9.38 -7.01 11.64
N LYS A 240 8.88 -6.24 10.66
CA LYS A 240 8.85 -6.63 9.23
C LYS A 240 10.24 -6.90 8.66
N TYR A 241 11.30 -6.34 9.26
CA TYR A 241 12.67 -6.47 8.78
C TYR A 241 13.38 -7.76 9.22
N LEU A 242 12.84 -8.49 10.19
CA LEU A 242 13.47 -9.71 10.72
C LEU A 242 13.73 -10.79 9.66
N ILE A 243 12.88 -10.87 8.63
CA ILE A 243 13.04 -11.82 7.53
C ILE A 243 14.21 -11.46 6.58
N VAL A 244 14.69 -10.22 6.62
CA VAL A 244 15.70 -9.73 5.67
C VAL A 244 17.04 -10.43 5.86
N GLU A 245 17.42 -10.78 7.09
CA GLU A 245 18.62 -11.56 7.37
C GLU A 245 18.57 -12.91 6.63
N GLY A 246 17.45 -13.63 6.76
CA GLY A 246 17.23 -14.90 6.08
C GLY A 246 17.23 -14.77 4.56
N LEU A 247 16.81 -13.62 4.02
CA LEU A 247 16.85 -13.36 2.57
C LEU A 247 18.25 -12.98 2.07
N ALA A 248 19.04 -12.27 2.88
CA ALA A 248 20.36 -11.79 2.52
C ALA A 248 21.39 -12.93 2.42
N SER A 249 21.20 -14.01 3.18
CA SER A 249 22.10 -15.16 3.23
C SER A 249 21.85 -16.21 2.15
N ILE A 250 20.77 -16.10 1.35
CA ILE A 250 20.33 -17.13 0.40
C ILE A 250 20.62 -16.76 -1.06
N LYS A 251 20.99 -17.76 -1.87
CA LYS A 251 21.04 -17.65 -3.35
C LYS A 251 19.71 -18.04 -3.96
N PHE A 252 19.08 -17.10 -4.67
CA PHE A 252 17.81 -17.35 -5.37
C PHE A 252 17.98 -18.24 -6.61
N PRO A 253 16.92 -18.97 -7.04
CA PRO A 253 15.59 -19.04 -6.43
C PRO A 253 15.47 -20.12 -5.33
N VAL A 254 14.74 -19.83 -4.25
CA VAL A 254 14.39 -20.79 -3.18
C VAL A 254 12.90 -20.75 -2.86
N LEU A 255 12.39 -21.84 -2.28
CA LEU A 255 11.02 -21.88 -1.75
C LEU A 255 10.93 -20.97 -0.52
N SER A 256 9.82 -20.22 -0.39
CA SER A 256 9.62 -19.29 0.74
C SER A 256 9.68 -19.98 2.11
N THR A 257 9.32 -21.27 2.18
CA THR A 257 9.39 -22.09 3.39
C THR A 257 10.81 -22.39 3.84
N LEU A 258 11.81 -22.20 2.98
CA LEU A 258 13.23 -22.41 3.28
C LEU A 258 13.92 -21.12 3.74
N VAL A 259 13.23 -19.98 3.66
CA VAL A 259 13.75 -18.70 4.12
C VAL A 259 13.53 -18.60 5.63
N SER A 260 14.59 -18.32 6.39
CA SER A 260 14.47 -18.04 7.82
C SER A 260 13.60 -16.81 8.04
N GLY A 261 12.54 -16.95 8.82
CA GLY A 261 11.66 -15.84 9.21
C GLY A 261 12.21 -14.97 10.35
N GLY A 262 13.41 -15.28 10.85
CA GLY A 262 13.95 -14.71 12.07
C GLY A 262 13.41 -15.40 13.33
N PRO A 263 13.53 -14.76 14.51
CA PRO A 263 13.05 -15.31 15.78
C PRO A 263 11.53 -15.49 15.77
N LYS A 264 11.05 -16.51 16.50
CA LYS A 264 9.61 -16.77 16.66
C LYS A 264 8.94 -15.57 17.34
N GLN A 265 7.86 -15.05 16.75
CA GLN A 265 7.11 -13.93 17.32
C GLN A 265 5.89 -14.45 18.09
N ILE A 266 5.78 -14.13 19.38
CA ILE A 266 4.69 -14.55 20.28
C ILE A 266 3.74 -13.37 20.49
N SER A 267 2.50 -13.49 20.03
CA SER A 267 1.50 -12.42 20.06
C SER A 267 1.29 -11.86 21.47
N THR A 268 1.29 -10.53 21.59
CA THR A 268 0.96 -9.80 22.82
C THR A 268 -0.55 -9.52 22.96
N GLN A 269 -1.38 -9.94 22.00
CA GLN A 269 -2.82 -9.69 22.02
C GLN A 269 -3.50 -10.49 23.13
N GLY A 270 -4.40 -9.84 23.87
CA GLY A 270 -5.16 -10.46 24.95
C GLY A 270 -4.47 -10.45 26.33
N PHE A 271 -3.30 -9.83 26.45
CA PHE A 271 -2.59 -9.68 27.72
C PHE A 271 -2.64 -8.23 28.22
N GLU A 272 -2.91 -8.06 29.52
CA GLU A 272 -2.92 -6.75 30.19
C GLU A 272 -1.70 -6.51 31.08
N SER A 273 -1.03 -7.58 31.52
CA SER A 273 0.19 -7.53 32.34
C SER A 273 1.35 -8.27 31.70
N LEU A 274 2.57 -7.85 32.06
CA LEU A 274 3.79 -8.47 31.57
C LEU A 274 3.96 -9.88 32.13
N GLU A 275 3.59 -10.09 33.38
CA GLU A 275 3.74 -11.37 34.09
C GLU A 275 2.95 -12.47 33.37
N HIS A 276 1.66 -12.22 33.08
CA HIS A 276 0.83 -13.19 32.36
C HIS A 276 1.34 -13.44 30.93
N TYR A 277 1.87 -12.40 30.29
CA TYR A 277 2.47 -12.55 28.97
C TYR A 277 3.74 -13.42 29.01
N ILE A 278 4.60 -13.24 30.01
CA ILE A 278 5.84 -14.02 30.19
C ILE A 278 5.53 -15.47 30.58
N GLU A 279 4.55 -15.69 31.47
CA GLU A 279 4.07 -17.03 31.82
C GLU A 279 3.56 -17.79 30.59
N TYR A 280 2.66 -17.18 29.83
CA TYR A 280 2.17 -17.76 28.58
C TYR A 280 3.31 -17.95 27.57
N GLY A 281 4.16 -16.93 27.43
CA GLY A 281 5.27 -16.90 26.48
C GLY A 281 6.28 -18.03 26.73
N LYS A 282 6.54 -18.38 28.00
CA LYS A 282 7.47 -19.45 28.39
C LYS A 282 7.17 -20.76 27.66
N ASP A 283 5.91 -21.18 27.68
CA ASP A 283 5.46 -22.43 27.06
C ASP A 283 5.41 -22.34 25.52
N HIS A 284 5.42 -21.12 24.97
CA HIS A 284 5.38 -20.84 23.54
C HIS A 284 6.75 -20.49 22.94
N GLY A 285 7.82 -20.54 23.74
CA GLY A 285 9.20 -20.30 23.30
C GLY A 285 9.64 -18.84 23.32
N LEU A 286 8.97 -17.98 24.11
CA LEU A 286 9.47 -16.64 24.42
C LEU A 286 10.78 -16.77 25.22
N THR A 287 11.79 -16.00 24.83
CA THR A 287 13.12 -16.05 25.46
C THR A 287 13.65 -14.65 25.75
N HIS A 288 13.26 -13.69 24.91
CA HIS A 288 13.68 -12.30 24.99
C HIS A 288 12.48 -11.38 24.79
N LEU A 289 12.62 -10.14 25.25
CA LEU A 289 11.73 -9.04 24.90
C LEU A 289 12.51 -8.05 24.04
N VAL A 290 11.90 -7.61 22.95
CA VAL A 290 12.39 -6.56 22.07
C VAL A 290 11.46 -5.37 22.22
N ILE A 291 11.97 -4.28 22.79
CA ILE A 291 11.16 -3.16 23.25
C ILE A 291 11.75 -1.86 22.70
N ASP A 292 10.89 -0.99 22.20
CA ASP A 292 11.26 0.33 21.71
C ASP A 292 10.36 1.42 22.32
N ASP A 293 10.62 2.68 21.96
CA ASP A 293 9.89 3.85 22.46
C ASP A 293 8.54 4.10 21.77
N SER A 294 8.04 3.15 20.98
CA SER A 294 6.83 3.33 20.17
C SER A 294 5.57 3.37 21.04
N LYS A 295 4.79 4.45 20.92
CA LYS A 295 3.51 4.61 21.64
C LYS A 295 2.46 3.55 21.29
N ASN A 296 2.65 2.84 20.18
CA ASN A 296 1.73 1.82 19.70
C ASN A 296 1.98 0.44 20.35
N ARG A 297 2.94 0.32 21.27
CA ARG A 297 3.18 -0.92 22.03
C ARG A 297 2.12 -1.10 23.12
N PRO A 298 1.85 -2.35 23.54
CA PRO A 298 1.10 -2.63 24.76
C PRO A 298 1.64 -1.85 25.96
N LYS A 299 0.74 -1.38 26.84
CA LYS A 299 1.11 -0.54 27.99
C LYS A 299 2.17 -1.20 28.89
N PHE A 300 2.08 -2.50 29.11
CA PHE A 300 3.04 -3.25 29.92
C PHE A 300 4.45 -3.29 29.29
N LEU A 301 4.58 -3.27 27.95
CA LEU A 301 5.91 -3.19 27.30
C LEU A 301 6.48 -1.77 27.34
N ASN A 302 5.62 -0.75 27.18
CA ASN A 302 6.04 0.63 27.38
C ASN A 302 6.54 0.85 28.81
N ASP A 303 5.86 0.27 29.79
CA ASP A 303 6.29 0.40 31.18
C ASP A 303 7.69 -0.16 31.42
N VAL A 304 8.01 -1.34 30.86
CA VAL A 304 9.37 -1.89 30.89
C VAL A 304 10.39 -0.95 30.26
N PHE A 305 10.04 -0.28 29.16
CA PHE A 305 10.96 0.61 28.46
C PHE A 305 11.39 1.80 29.33
N TYR A 306 10.44 2.39 30.07
CA TYR A 306 10.65 3.60 30.89
C TYR A 306 11.05 3.30 32.34
N HIS A 307 10.69 2.13 32.87
CA HIS A 307 10.91 1.73 34.26
C HIS A 307 11.59 0.35 34.35
N GLU A 308 12.72 0.19 33.67
CA GLU A 308 13.44 -1.09 33.58
C GLU A 308 13.86 -1.64 34.96
N GLU A 309 14.08 -0.76 35.93
CA GLU A 309 14.41 -1.09 37.32
C GLU A 309 13.31 -1.87 38.06
N ASN A 310 12.06 -1.77 37.61
CA ASN A 310 10.93 -2.48 38.21
C ASN A 310 10.90 -3.97 37.84
N TYR A 311 11.69 -4.38 36.85
CA TYR A 311 11.66 -5.71 36.26
C TYR A 311 13.01 -6.42 36.40
N PRO A 312 13.42 -6.81 37.63
CA PRO A 312 14.75 -7.37 37.89
C PRO A 312 15.00 -8.73 37.22
N TYR A 313 13.95 -9.39 36.72
CA TYR A 313 14.04 -10.63 35.95
C TYR A 313 14.30 -10.39 34.45
N LEU A 314 14.40 -9.13 34.01
CA LEU A 314 14.75 -8.75 32.63
C LEU A 314 16.19 -8.26 32.59
N ILE A 315 17.07 -9.06 32.00
CA ILE A 315 18.48 -8.74 31.85
C ILE A 315 18.67 -8.01 30.51
N LYS A 316 18.97 -6.71 30.53
CA LYS A 316 19.28 -5.95 29.31
C LYS A 316 20.59 -6.47 28.70
N ILE A 317 20.51 -6.99 27.47
CA ILE A 317 21.67 -7.52 26.74
C ILE A 317 22.08 -6.63 25.57
N PHE A 318 21.21 -5.72 25.14
CA PHE A 318 21.48 -4.77 24.06
C PHE A 318 20.66 -3.50 24.24
N ASP A 319 21.27 -2.35 23.93
CA ASP A 319 20.63 -1.03 23.92
C ASP A 319 21.16 -0.26 22.70
N SER A 320 20.28 0.08 21.75
CA SER A 320 20.71 0.67 20.47
C SER A 320 21.38 2.04 20.63
N TRP A 321 21.06 2.79 21.69
CA TRP A 321 21.71 4.07 21.95
C TRP A 321 23.19 3.95 22.29
N ASP A 322 23.60 2.84 22.93
CA ASP A 322 25.00 2.54 23.21
C ASP A 322 25.81 2.33 21.91
N HIS A 323 25.13 2.09 20.80
CA HIS A 323 25.70 1.90 19.46
C HIS A 323 25.50 3.11 18.53
N GLY A 324 24.98 4.22 19.03
CA GLY A 324 24.83 5.48 18.28
C GLY A 324 23.62 5.54 17.34
N TYR A 325 22.67 4.62 17.46
CA TYR A 325 21.39 4.68 16.74
C TYR A 325 20.47 5.75 17.33
N LYS A 326 19.63 6.36 16.49
CA LYS A 326 18.58 7.28 16.96
C LYS A 326 17.33 6.54 17.40
N TYR A 327 16.95 5.52 16.66
CA TYR A 327 15.86 4.61 17.00
C TYR A 327 16.25 3.78 18.23
N HIS A 328 15.55 4.02 19.34
CA HIS A 328 15.86 3.42 20.63
C HIS A 328 15.17 2.06 20.77
N LEU A 329 15.94 0.99 20.63
CA LEU A 329 15.51 -0.39 20.76
C LEU A 329 16.39 -1.07 21.80
N LYS A 330 15.76 -1.77 22.73
CA LYS A 330 16.40 -2.55 23.78
C LYS A 330 16.03 -4.02 23.63
N ILE A 331 16.97 -4.89 23.92
CA ILE A 331 16.75 -6.34 23.99
C ILE A 331 16.99 -6.81 25.41
N TYR A 332 16.00 -7.46 25.99
CA TYR A 332 16.08 -8.05 27.32
C TYR A 332 16.01 -9.56 27.20
N LYS A 333 16.93 -10.26 27.87
CA LYS A 333 16.81 -11.70 28.12
C LYS A 333 15.96 -11.93 29.36
N ILE A 334 14.98 -12.82 29.27
CA ILE A 334 14.13 -13.17 30.40
C ILE A 334 14.86 -14.20 31.27
N ASP A 335 15.09 -13.85 32.53
CA ASP A 335 15.54 -14.80 33.55
C ASP A 335 14.31 -15.47 34.18
N TYR A 336 13.98 -16.66 33.65
CA TYR A 336 12.83 -17.42 34.11
C TYR A 336 12.97 -17.94 35.55
N GLU A 337 14.19 -18.10 36.07
CA GLU A 337 14.40 -18.53 37.46
C GLU A 337 14.09 -17.37 38.41
N ALA A 338 14.63 -16.19 38.12
CA ALA A 338 14.35 -14.96 38.86
C ALA A 338 12.86 -14.61 38.81
N PHE A 339 12.24 -14.74 37.63
CA PHE A 339 10.81 -14.50 37.42
C PHE A 339 9.94 -15.43 38.29
N SER A 340 10.20 -16.75 38.25
CA SER A 340 9.46 -17.71 39.06
C SER A 340 9.66 -17.51 40.57
N SER A 341 10.85 -17.10 41.01
CA SER A 341 11.10 -16.79 42.43
C SER A 341 10.30 -15.58 42.92
N LEU A 342 10.07 -14.57 42.08
CA LEU A 342 9.34 -13.36 42.45
C LEU A 342 7.83 -13.61 42.51
N LEU A 343 7.27 -14.36 41.57
CA LEU A 343 5.86 -14.80 41.60
C LEU A 343 5.53 -15.59 42.86
N THR A 344 6.45 -16.47 43.29
CA THR A 344 6.25 -17.27 44.51
C THR A 344 6.28 -16.41 45.78
N LYS A 345 7.05 -15.31 45.78
CA LYS A 345 7.10 -14.36 46.90
C LYS A 345 5.93 -13.39 46.96
N SER A 346 5.23 -13.15 45.85
CA SER A 346 4.03 -12.28 45.83
C SER A 346 2.74 -13.02 46.20
N LEU A 347 2.76 -14.37 46.20
CA LEU A 347 1.64 -15.22 46.58
C LEU A 347 1.64 -15.60 48.08
N HIS A 348 2.70 -15.22 48.81
CA HIS A 348 2.85 -15.34 50.25
C HIS A 348 2.95 -13.95 50.87
#